data_AF-A0A4U1C5Y6-F1
#
_entry.id   AF-A0A4U1C5Y6-F1
#
_cell.length_a   1.000
_cell.length_b   1.000
_cell.length_c   1.000
_cell.angle_alpha   90.00
_cell.angle_beta   90.00
_cell.angle_gamma   90.00
#
_symmetry.space_group_name_H-M   'P 1'
#
loop_
_entity.id
_entity.type
_entity.pdbx_description
1 polymer ?
#
loop_
_entity_poly.entity_id
_entity_poly.type
_entity_poly.pdbx_seq_one_letter_code
_entity_poly.pdbx_strand_id
1 'polypeptide(L)'
;MTKSIWEFSKEEKEEKTPFDFLVEYAGQLLEATDEIISGDVTRTYNDDNTGLIYTLYLVVPEMRYYSYKLIEVIQKDLVNVYPVDMILFGSAKQNRPKYENVYSNQFESRLREFISSSMTKNILSGLKIQLEIVRKYEGDRM
;
A
#
# COMPACT_ATOMS: atom_id res chain seq x y z
N MET A 1 -38.32 27.72 -14.23
CA MET A 1 -37.82 26.66 -13.34
C MET A 1 -36.65 26.00 -14.04
N THR A 2 -35.43 26.31 -13.64
CA THR A 2 -34.21 25.72 -14.20
C THR A 2 -33.96 24.44 -13.42
N LYS A 3 -34.21 23.27 -14.03
CA LYS A 3 -33.75 22.00 -13.46
C LYS A 3 -32.23 22.02 -13.46
N SER A 4 -31.64 21.76 -12.29
CA SER A 4 -30.19 21.67 -12.12
C SER A 4 -29.68 20.51 -12.98
N ILE A 5 -28.62 20.71 -13.76
CA ILE A 5 -27.99 19.67 -14.59
C ILE A 5 -27.43 18.49 -13.76
N TRP A 6 -27.47 18.61 -12.43
CA TRP A 6 -26.98 17.64 -11.46
C TRP A 6 -28.08 16.67 -10.95
N GLU A 7 -29.30 16.71 -11.48
CA GLU A 7 -30.42 15.82 -11.09
C GLU A 7 -30.33 14.40 -11.71
N PHE A 8 -29.13 13.81 -11.76
CA PHE A 8 -28.93 12.40 -12.15
C PHE A 8 -28.09 11.66 -11.12
N SER A 9 -28.50 11.64 -9.85
CA SER A 9 -27.91 10.71 -8.89
C SER A 9 -28.59 9.35 -9.05
N LYS A 10 -28.14 8.58 -10.04
CA LYS A 10 -28.16 7.12 -9.91
C LYS A 10 -27.30 6.82 -8.67
N GLU A 11 -27.74 5.97 -7.76
CA GLU A 11 -26.90 5.46 -6.68
C GLU A 11 -25.72 4.71 -7.33
N GLU A 12 -24.67 5.44 -7.70
CA GLU A 12 -23.41 4.87 -8.12
C GLU A 12 -22.80 4.27 -6.85
N LYS A 13 -22.62 2.95 -6.85
CA LYS A 13 -21.73 2.32 -5.87
C LYS A 13 -20.41 3.06 -5.95
N GLU A 14 -19.97 3.70 -4.87
CA GLU A 14 -18.66 4.32 -4.81
C GLU A 14 -17.61 3.27 -5.21
N GLU A 15 -17.01 3.47 -6.40
CA GLU A 15 -15.94 2.62 -6.87
C GLU A 15 -14.72 2.90 -5.98
N LYS A 16 -14.23 1.86 -5.29
CA LYS A 16 -13.07 1.99 -4.40
C LYS A 16 -11.86 2.48 -5.20
N THR A 17 -11.21 3.50 -4.68
CA THR A 17 -9.97 4.02 -5.24
C THR A 17 -8.79 3.11 -4.87
N PRO A 18 -7.66 3.19 -5.59
CA PRO A 18 -6.42 2.51 -5.18
C PRO A 18 -6.02 2.81 -3.74
N PHE A 19 -6.24 4.04 -3.26
CA PHE A 19 -5.95 4.43 -1.89
C PHE A 19 -6.81 3.64 -0.89
N ASP A 20 -8.11 3.51 -1.15
CA ASP A 20 -9.04 2.78 -0.27
C ASP A 20 -8.61 1.32 -0.11
N PHE A 21 -8.25 0.65 -1.20
CA PHE A 21 -7.74 -0.71 -1.15
C PHE A 21 -6.45 -0.85 -0.34
N LEU A 22 -5.52 0.11 -0.45
CA LEU A 22 -4.28 0.09 0.33
C LEU A 22 -4.57 0.31 1.82
N VAL A 23 -5.49 1.23 2.17
CA VAL A 23 -5.89 1.50 3.55
C VAL A 23 -6.58 0.29 4.18
N GLU A 24 -7.48 -0.37 3.44
CA GLU A 24 -8.13 -1.60 3.90
C GLU A 24 -7.11 -2.69 4.22
N TYR A 25 -6.11 -2.88 3.36
CA TYR A 25 -5.06 -3.84 3.62
C TYR A 25 -4.17 -3.41 4.81
N ALA A 26 -3.81 -2.13 4.89
CA ALA A 26 -3.04 -1.60 6.02
C ALA A 26 -3.72 -1.85 7.36
N GLY A 27 -5.05 -1.70 7.41
CA GLY A 27 -5.86 -1.96 8.61
C GLY A 27 -5.88 -3.44 9.04
N GLN A 28 -5.62 -4.37 8.13
CA GLN A 28 -5.61 -5.81 8.42
C GLN A 28 -4.22 -6.33 8.86
N LEU A 29 -3.16 -5.57 8.60
CA LEU A 29 -1.78 -6.03 8.83
C LEU A 29 -1.47 -6.27 10.30
N LEU A 30 -1.98 -5.42 11.20
CA LEU A 30 -1.66 -5.52 12.62
C LEU A 30 -2.18 -6.83 13.22
N GLU A 31 -3.45 -7.14 12.99
CA GLU A 31 -4.06 -8.40 13.43
C GLU A 31 -3.40 -9.61 12.73
N ALA A 32 -3.16 -9.52 11.42
CA ALA A 32 -2.55 -10.60 10.66
C ALA A 32 -1.09 -10.91 11.05
N THR A 33 -0.45 -10.04 11.84
CA THR A 33 0.97 -10.16 12.23
C THR A 33 1.19 -10.27 13.73
N ASP A 34 0.16 -10.65 14.50
CA ASP A 34 0.21 -10.80 15.96
C ASP A 34 0.58 -9.48 16.67
N GLU A 35 0.04 -8.36 16.15
CA GLU A 35 0.26 -6.99 16.66
C GLU A 35 1.71 -6.47 16.52
N ILE A 36 2.54 -7.14 15.71
CA ILE A 36 3.96 -6.77 15.54
C ILE A 36 4.16 -5.72 14.45
N ILE A 37 3.44 -5.86 13.33
CA ILE A 37 3.64 -5.05 12.12
C ILE A 37 2.35 -4.33 11.79
N SER A 38 2.37 -3.00 11.88
CA SER A 38 1.27 -2.14 11.41
C SER A 38 1.44 -1.78 9.94
N GLY A 39 0.32 -1.48 9.27
CA GLY A 39 0.33 -0.86 7.96
C GLY A 39 0.16 0.66 8.06
N ASP A 40 0.85 1.40 7.20
CA ASP A 40 0.62 2.84 7.02
C ASP A 40 0.55 3.19 5.54
N VAL A 41 -0.31 4.14 5.17
CA VAL A 41 -0.53 4.55 3.78
C VAL A 41 -0.34 6.05 3.65
N THR A 42 0.63 6.46 2.84
CA THR A 42 0.87 7.86 2.55
C THR A 42 0.32 8.24 1.18
N ARG A 43 -0.15 9.48 1.06
CA ARG A 43 -0.52 10.10 -0.22
C ARG A 43 0.32 11.34 -0.44
N THR A 44 1.05 11.38 -1.56
CA THR A 44 1.84 12.55 -1.99
C THR A 44 1.48 12.93 -3.41
N TYR A 45 1.82 14.15 -3.83
CA TYR A 45 1.82 14.50 -5.24
C TYR A 45 3.03 13.88 -5.95
N ASN A 46 2.90 13.64 -7.25
CA ASN A 46 4.08 13.38 -8.09
C ASN A 46 4.89 14.67 -8.29
N ASP A 47 6.11 14.55 -8.81
CA ASP A 47 7.06 15.68 -8.92
C ASP A 47 6.50 16.89 -9.69
N ASP A 48 5.59 16.65 -10.65
CA ASP A 48 4.96 17.68 -11.47
C ASP A 48 3.59 18.16 -10.92
N ASN A 49 3.14 17.66 -9.76
CA ASN A 49 1.81 17.88 -9.17
C ASN A 49 0.61 17.55 -10.09
N THR A 50 0.82 16.75 -11.12
CA THR A 50 -0.18 16.31 -12.10
C THR A 50 -0.89 15.03 -11.70
N GLY A 51 -0.41 14.36 -10.66
CA GLY A 51 -0.90 13.07 -10.20
C GLY A 51 -0.62 12.82 -8.73
N LEU A 52 -0.99 11.63 -8.27
CA LEU A 52 -0.85 11.18 -6.89
C LEU A 52 0.00 9.92 -6.80
N ILE A 53 0.78 9.83 -5.73
CA ILE A 53 1.52 8.64 -5.37
C ILE A 53 0.96 8.15 -4.04
N TYR A 54 0.43 6.94 -4.05
CA TYR A 54 0.01 6.22 -2.86
C TYR A 54 1.09 5.22 -2.49
N THR A 55 1.56 5.23 -1.25
CA THR A 55 2.58 4.30 -0.79
C THR A 55 2.11 3.56 0.44
N LEU A 56 2.16 2.24 0.39
CA LEU A 56 1.94 1.37 1.53
C LEU A 56 3.28 1.01 2.19
N TYR A 57 3.37 1.25 3.49
CA TYR A 57 4.48 0.89 4.35
C TYR A 57 4.08 -0.21 5.33
N LEU A 58 5.04 -1.09 5.61
CA LEU A 58 5.05 -1.95 6.80
C LEU A 58 5.82 -1.22 7.88
N VAL A 59 5.21 -1.00 9.04
CA VAL A 59 5.81 -0.26 10.15
C VAL A 59 5.94 -1.19 11.35
N VAL A 60 7.15 -1.28 11.90
CA VAL A 60 7.47 -2.06 13.10
C VAL A 60 7.68 -1.09 14.26
N PRO A 61 6.67 -0.86 15.13
CA PRO A 61 6.73 0.20 16.15
C PRO A 61 7.89 0.02 17.13
N GLU A 62 8.12 -1.22 17.58
CA GLU A 62 9.17 -1.57 18.54
C GLU A 62 10.59 -1.37 18.00
N MET A 63 10.78 -1.33 16.68
CA MET A 63 12.07 -1.00 16.05
C MET A 63 12.20 0.51 15.81
N ARG A 64 11.76 1.32 16.76
CA ARG A 64 11.72 2.80 16.65
C ARG A 64 10.95 3.25 15.40
N TYR A 65 9.80 2.63 15.16
CA TYR A 65 8.96 2.89 13.98
C TYR A 65 9.70 2.68 12.65
N TYR A 66 10.54 1.65 12.58
CA TYR A 66 11.16 1.26 11.31
C TYR A 66 10.09 1.01 10.25
N SER A 67 10.21 1.68 9.10
CA SER A 67 9.25 1.61 8.00
C SER A 67 9.87 0.97 6.75
N TYR A 68 9.22 -0.07 6.23
CA TYR A 68 9.57 -0.71 4.96
C TYR A 68 8.52 -0.37 3.90
N LYS A 69 8.95 0.28 2.81
CA LYS A 69 8.09 0.56 1.65
C LYS A 69 7.74 -0.76 0.94
N LEU A 70 6.47 -1.12 0.86
CA LEU A 70 6.00 -2.39 0.30
C LEU A 70 5.40 -2.24 -1.11
N ILE A 71 4.54 -1.25 -1.31
CA ILE A 71 3.88 -0.98 -2.61
C ILE A 71 3.87 0.52 -2.84
N GLU A 72 4.10 0.93 -4.09
CA GLU A 72 3.85 2.28 -4.56
C GLU A 72 2.89 2.21 -5.74
N VAL A 73 1.85 3.04 -5.72
CA VAL A 73 0.85 3.17 -6.77
C VAL A 73 0.90 4.59 -7.29
N ILE A 74 1.08 4.75 -8.60
CA ILE A 74 1.23 6.04 -9.26
C ILE A 74 -0.01 6.28 -10.11
N GLN A 75 -0.82 7.23 -9.67
CA GLN A 75 -1.91 7.82 -10.44
C GLN A 75 -1.35 9.01 -11.23
N LYS A 76 -1.34 8.92 -12.56
CA LYS A 76 -0.69 9.92 -13.42
C LYS A 76 -1.51 11.19 -13.66
N ASP A 77 -2.81 11.16 -13.37
CA ASP A 77 -3.78 12.22 -13.66
C ASP A 77 -4.69 12.43 -12.43
N LEU A 78 -4.92 13.67 -12.00
CA LEU A 78 -5.80 13.99 -10.88
C LEU A 78 -7.30 13.82 -11.20
N VAL A 79 -7.68 13.90 -12.47
CA VAL A 79 -9.08 13.79 -12.93
C VAL A 79 -9.49 12.32 -13.03
N ASN A 80 -8.59 11.46 -13.50
CA ASN A 80 -8.86 10.04 -13.72
C ASN A 80 -8.11 9.18 -12.70
N VAL A 81 -8.85 8.44 -11.88
CA VAL A 81 -8.26 7.55 -10.86
C VAL A 81 -7.47 6.41 -11.51
N TYR A 82 -8.00 5.85 -12.59
CA TYR A 82 -7.38 4.78 -13.37
C TYR A 82 -7.12 5.25 -14.82
N PRO A 83 -6.16 4.64 -15.52
CA PRO A 83 -5.27 3.58 -15.05
C PRO A 83 -4.15 4.08 -14.12
N VAL A 84 -3.58 3.17 -13.32
CA VAL A 84 -2.46 3.45 -12.42
C VAL A 84 -1.25 2.57 -12.75
N ASP A 85 -0.06 3.01 -12.37
CA ASP A 85 1.11 2.12 -12.34
C ASP A 85 1.32 1.57 -10.92
N MET A 86 1.84 0.36 -10.80
CA MET A 86 2.15 -0.30 -9.53
C MET A 86 3.62 -0.70 -9.50
N ILE A 87 4.33 -0.35 -8.42
CA ILE A 87 5.70 -0.76 -8.15
C ILE A 87 5.70 -1.58 -6.86
N LEU A 88 6.18 -2.82 -6.96
CA LEU A 88 6.18 -3.76 -5.85
C LEU A 88 7.59 -3.88 -5.26
N PHE A 89 7.70 -3.72 -3.95
CA PHE A 89 8.97 -3.73 -3.23
C PHE A 89 9.11 -5.06 -2.50
N GLY A 90 10.09 -5.86 -2.92
CA GLY A 90 10.36 -7.16 -2.34
C GLY A 90 11.56 -7.90 -2.94
N SER A 91 12.11 -7.38 -4.04
CA SER A 91 13.35 -7.81 -4.66
C SER A 91 14.43 -6.72 -4.58
N ALA A 92 15.68 -7.07 -4.90
CA ALA A 92 16.79 -6.12 -5.02
C ALA A 92 16.40 -4.93 -5.91
N LYS A 93 16.93 -3.72 -5.62
CA LYS A 93 16.54 -2.44 -6.25
C LYS A 93 16.43 -2.49 -7.79
N GLN A 94 17.19 -3.36 -8.46
CA GLN A 94 17.26 -3.48 -9.91
C GLN A 94 16.14 -4.36 -10.54
N ASN A 95 15.44 -5.20 -9.76
CA ASN A 95 14.47 -6.19 -10.27
C ASN A 95 13.07 -6.05 -9.65
N ARG A 96 12.64 -4.83 -9.32
CA ARG A 96 11.31 -4.60 -8.74
C ARG A 96 10.24 -4.86 -9.80
N PRO A 97 9.25 -5.74 -9.56
CA PRO A 97 8.11 -5.89 -10.44
C PRO A 97 7.40 -4.54 -10.60
N LYS A 98 7.13 -4.18 -11.86
CA LYS A 98 6.38 -2.99 -12.23
C LYS A 98 5.24 -3.40 -13.14
N TYR A 99 4.05 -2.89 -12.85
CA TYR A 99 2.88 -3.02 -13.72
C TYR A 99 2.47 -1.63 -14.17
N GLU A 100 2.41 -1.41 -15.48
CA GLU A 100 2.01 -0.13 -16.05
C GLU A 100 0.57 -0.22 -16.56
N ASN A 101 -0.15 0.90 -16.50
CA ASN A 101 -1.51 1.03 -17.03
C ASN A 101 -2.51 -0.01 -16.48
N VAL A 102 -2.51 -0.23 -15.17
CA VAL A 102 -3.43 -1.13 -14.46
C VAL A 102 -4.78 -0.46 -14.30
N TYR A 103 -5.84 -1.08 -14.80
CA TYR A 103 -7.23 -0.61 -14.68
C TYR A 103 -7.92 -1.16 -13.43
N SER A 104 -9.08 -0.60 -13.06
CA SER A 104 -9.78 -0.94 -11.81
C SER A 104 -10.07 -2.43 -11.66
N ASN A 105 -10.55 -3.08 -12.73
CA ASN A 105 -10.84 -4.52 -12.76
C ASN A 105 -9.61 -5.43 -12.53
N GLN A 106 -8.39 -4.93 -12.74
CA GLN A 106 -7.14 -5.67 -12.54
C GLN A 106 -6.46 -5.32 -11.22
N PHE A 107 -6.66 -4.09 -10.74
CA PHE A 107 -5.92 -3.54 -9.61
C PHE A 107 -6.09 -4.39 -8.35
N GLU A 108 -7.33 -4.65 -7.92
CA GLU A 108 -7.59 -5.44 -6.72
C GLU A 108 -7.00 -6.85 -6.83
N SER A 109 -7.17 -7.51 -7.98
CA SER A 109 -6.67 -8.86 -8.21
C SER A 109 -5.14 -8.91 -8.07
N ARG A 110 -4.42 -7.94 -8.67
CA ARG A 110 -2.97 -7.87 -8.60
C ARG A 110 -2.47 -7.54 -7.19
N LEU A 111 -3.15 -6.62 -6.51
CA LEU A 111 -2.85 -6.27 -5.13
C LEU A 111 -2.97 -7.50 -4.21
N ARG A 112 -4.09 -8.23 -4.33
CA ARG A 112 -4.35 -9.46 -3.56
C ARG A 112 -3.33 -10.56 -3.84
N GLU A 113 -2.97 -10.76 -5.11
CA GLU A 113 -1.96 -11.72 -5.52
C GLU A 113 -0.60 -11.40 -4.89
N PHE A 114 -0.17 -10.14 -4.98
CA PHE A 114 1.11 -9.72 -4.41
C PHE A 114 1.13 -9.85 -2.88
N ILE A 115 0.09 -9.38 -2.20
CA ILE A 115 -0.07 -9.50 -0.74
C ILE A 115 0.04 -10.95 -0.28
N SER A 116 -0.59 -11.87 -1.02
CA SER A 116 -0.64 -13.29 -0.67
C SER A 116 0.62 -14.06 -1.09
N SER A 117 1.51 -13.41 -1.84
CA SER A 117 2.70 -14.03 -2.42
C SER A 117 3.72 -14.46 -1.35
N SER A 118 4.52 -15.48 -1.69
CA SER A 118 5.65 -15.91 -0.85
C SER A 118 6.66 -14.78 -0.60
N MET A 119 6.76 -13.82 -1.53
CA MET A 119 7.64 -12.66 -1.39
C MET A 119 7.22 -11.79 -0.21
N THR A 120 5.95 -11.40 -0.13
CA THR A 120 5.40 -10.59 0.97
C THR A 120 5.51 -11.34 2.30
N LYS A 121 5.21 -12.64 2.31
CA LYS A 121 5.40 -13.49 3.50
C LYS A 121 6.86 -13.50 3.98
N ASN A 122 7.82 -13.61 3.07
CA ASN A 122 9.24 -13.58 3.41
C ASN A 122 9.68 -12.22 3.97
N ILE A 123 9.14 -11.11 3.44
CA ILE A 123 9.40 -9.77 3.98
C ILE A 123 8.90 -9.68 5.42
N LEU A 124 7.65 -10.08 5.68
CA LEU A 124 7.05 -10.06 7.02
C LEU A 124 7.85 -10.93 8.00
N SER A 125 8.18 -12.16 7.61
CA SER A 125 9.02 -13.05 8.44
C SER A 125 10.41 -12.45 8.70
N GLY A 126 11.03 -11.82 7.71
CA GLY A 126 12.31 -11.14 7.86
C GLY A 126 12.26 -9.99 8.87
N LEU A 127 11.18 -9.20 8.85
CA LEU A 127 10.96 -8.13 9.83
C LEU A 127 10.74 -8.70 11.25
N LYS A 128 9.98 -9.79 11.39
CA LYS A 128 9.80 -10.48 12.69
C LYS A 128 11.14 -10.96 13.26
N ILE A 129 11.98 -11.60 12.45
CA ILE A 129 13.32 -12.05 12.86
C ILE A 129 14.20 -10.87 13.29
N GLN A 130 14.17 -9.76 12.53
CA GLN A 130 14.92 -8.55 12.90
C GLN A 130 14.48 -7.99 14.25
N LEU A 131 13.18 -7.97 14.52
CA LEU A 131 12.64 -7.55 15.81
C LEU A 131 13.12 -8.45 16.95
N GLU A 132 13.09 -9.77 16.79
CA GLU A 132 13.59 -10.72 17.81
C GLU A 132 15.07 -10.47 18.13
N ILE A 133 15.88 -10.20 17.10
CA ILE A 133 17.29 -9.84 17.26
C ILE A 133 17.43 -8.54 18.07
N VAL A 134 16.66 -7.50 17.73
CA VAL A 134 16.68 -6.22 18.47
C VAL A 134 16.29 -6.44 19.93
N ARG A 135 15.19 -7.16 20.20
CA ARG A 135 14.72 -7.48 21.57
C ARG A 135 15.79 -8.21 22.38
N LYS A 136 16.50 -9.15 21.77
CA LYS A 136 17.60 -9.87 22.45
C LYS A 136 18.72 -8.92 22.85
N TYR A 137 19.21 -8.09 21.94
CA TYR A 137 20.33 -7.19 22.22
C TYR A 137 19.99 -5.98 23.09
N GLU A 138 18.73 -5.52 23.09
CA GLU A 138 18.26 -4.47 24.02
C GLU A 138 17.92 -5.05 25.41
N GLY A 139 17.40 -6.28 25.48
CA GLY A 139 17.18 -6.99 26.74
C GLY A 139 18.47 -7.35 27.47
N ASP A 140 19.54 -7.70 26.75
CA ASP A 140 20.88 -7.95 27.31
C ASP A 140 21.58 -6.67 27.80
N ARG A 141 21.01 -5.48 27.56
CA ARG A 141 21.55 -4.16 27.96
C ARG A 141 20.88 -3.55 29.19
N MET A 142 19.84 -4.18 29.74
CA MET A 142 19.18 -3.81 31.00
C MET A 142 19.68 -4.68 32.14
#